data_AF-A0AB39RIY1-F1
#
_entry.id   AF-A0AB39RIY1-F1
#
_cell.length_a   1.000
_cell.length_b   1.000
_cell.length_c   1.000
_cell.angle_alpha   90.00
_cell.angle_beta   90.00
_cell.angle_gamma   90.00
#
_symmetry.space_group_name_H-M   'P 1'
#
loop_
_entity.id
_entity.type
_entity.pdbx_description
1 polymer ?
#
loop_
_entity_poly.entity_id
_entity_poly.type
_entity_poly.pdbx_seq_one_letter_code
_entity_poly.pdbx_strand_id
1 'polypeptide(L)'
;MPEPSPTPVRRGRLLRFGGAVVVLLALAGYLTVQYLTGGTGAPRCKVVSGKGDGASYEFTPEQAVNAAAISAVGTSRGMPERAVTIALATALQESGLRNIEHGDRDSLGLFQQRPSQGWGTTKQIMDPTYAAGVFYEHLAKVPGYSRLPLTVAAQRVQRSGYPQAYAKHEPDATLLAAALTGRAAATLTCEGRPDATPVGGADSVRAALVRDFGREVLQEAGADVSADGASASPSAAASASASPSPAGGGGRTVTVPVRKEATSGTGVRQRGWELAHWAVANSSALHIERVSYAGREWTAGSTDSEWRTSEAQGGSAARESAAEVRIVTGQ
;
A
#
# COMPACT_ATOMS: atom_id res chain seq x y z
N MET A 1 -35.96 -23.57 79.65
CA MET A 1 -34.84 -24.07 78.83
C MET A 1 -35.17 -23.77 77.38
N PRO A 2 -34.43 -22.88 76.68
CA PRO A 2 -34.62 -22.68 75.25
C PRO A 2 -33.61 -23.52 74.44
N GLU A 3 -34.12 -24.22 73.42
CA GLU A 3 -33.37 -24.92 72.37
C GLU A 3 -32.52 -23.96 71.52
N PRO A 4 -31.40 -24.43 70.91
CA PRO A 4 -30.64 -23.66 69.95
C PRO A 4 -31.29 -23.69 68.56
N SER A 5 -31.53 -22.51 67.98
CA SER A 5 -31.98 -22.35 66.59
C SER A 5 -30.87 -22.69 65.58
N PRO A 6 -31.18 -23.28 64.40
CA PRO A 6 -30.19 -23.65 63.40
C PRO A 6 -29.74 -22.42 62.57
N THR A 7 -28.43 -22.27 62.38
CA THR A 7 -27.83 -21.19 61.58
C THR A 7 -27.88 -21.50 60.07
N PRO A 8 -28.43 -20.61 59.22
CA PRO A 8 -28.54 -20.85 57.77
C PRO A 8 -27.35 -20.19 57.04
N VAL A 9 -26.15 -20.78 57.10
CA VAL A 9 -24.95 -20.15 56.46
C VAL A 9 -24.45 -20.91 55.21
N ARG A 10 -24.98 -22.10 54.90
CA ARG A 10 -24.47 -22.90 53.77
C ARG A 10 -25.02 -22.53 52.38
N ARG A 11 -26.25 -22.01 52.26
CA ARG A 11 -26.89 -21.77 50.94
C ARG A 11 -26.32 -20.57 50.18
N GLY A 12 -25.94 -19.49 50.86
CA GLY A 12 -25.37 -18.30 50.20
C GLY A 12 -23.98 -18.52 49.61
N ARG A 13 -23.18 -19.43 50.20
CA ARG A 13 -21.84 -19.76 49.69
C ARG A 13 -21.92 -20.59 48.40
N LEU A 14 -22.80 -21.59 48.36
CA LEU A 14 -23.02 -22.43 47.17
C LEU A 14 -23.52 -21.63 45.97
N LEU A 15 -24.41 -20.65 46.18
CA LEU A 15 -24.88 -19.76 45.11
C LEU A 15 -23.77 -18.83 44.59
N ARG A 16 -22.89 -18.34 45.47
CA ARG A 16 -21.72 -17.53 45.07
C ARG A 16 -20.67 -18.35 44.31
N PHE A 17 -20.42 -19.59 44.73
CA PHE A 17 -19.55 -20.52 44.00
C PHE A 17 -20.14 -20.91 42.64
N GLY A 18 -21.45 -21.18 42.58
CA GLY A 18 -22.15 -21.45 41.32
C GLY A 18 -22.08 -20.27 40.34
N GLY A 19 -22.32 -19.04 40.82
CA GLY A 19 -22.18 -17.83 40.01
C GLY A 19 -20.75 -17.61 39.51
N ALA A 20 -19.74 -17.83 40.35
CA ALA A 20 -18.33 -17.71 39.96
C ALA A 20 -17.93 -18.74 38.88
N VAL A 21 -18.41 -19.97 38.99
CA VAL A 21 -18.15 -21.02 37.98
C VAL A 21 -18.81 -20.68 36.65
N VAL A 22 -20.05 -20.18 36.65
CA VAL A 22 -20.73 -19.75 35.41
C VAL A 22 -19.99 -18.60 34.73
N VAL A 23 -19.52 -17.61 35.49
CA VAL A 23 -18.71 -16.51 34.95
C VAL A 23 -17.41 -17.02 34.36
N LEU A 24 -16.70 -17.93 35.05
CA LEU A 24 -15.45 -18.51 34.53
C LEU A 24 -15.67 -19.33 33.26
N LEU A 25 -16.76 -20.12 33.19
CA LEU A 25 -17.11 -20.87 31.99
C LEU A 25 -17.51 -19.95 30.82
N ALA A 26 -18.22 -18.85 31.09
CA ALA A 26 -18.53 -17.85 30.09
C ALA A 26 -17.27 -17.12 29.60
N LEU A 27 -16.32 -16.82 30.49
CA LEU A 27 -15.04 -16.18 30.15
C LEU A 27 -14.14 -17.14 29.36
N ALA A 28 -14.06 -18.41 29.77
CA ALA A 28 -13.34 -19.44 29.03
C ALA A 28 -13.98 -19.72 27.66
N GLY A 29 -15.31 -19.74 27.57
CA GLY A 29 -16.05 -19.82 26.31
C GLY A 29 -15.78 -18.63 25.41
N TYR A 30 -15.81 -17.41 25.95
CA TYR A 30 -15.47 -16.19 25.23
C TYR A 30 -14.02 -16.16 24.76
N LEU A 31 -13.05 -16.58 25.59
CA LEU A 31 -11.64 -16.69 25.22
C LEU A 31 -11.40 -17.78 24.19
N THR A 32 -12.12 -18.91 24.28
CA THR A 32 -12.05 -20.01 23.31
C THR A 32 -12.68 -19.59 21.98
N VAL A 33 -13.81 -18.86 21.99
CA VAL A 33 -14.36 -18.20 20.82
C VAL A 33 -13.34 -17.18 20.30
N GLN A 34 -12.80 -16.27 21.11
CA GLN A 34 -11.74 -15.35 20.70
C GLN A 34 -10.43 -16.02 20.26
N TYR A 35 -10.20 -17.30 20.54
CA TYR A 35 -9.03 -18.05 20.08
C TYR A 35 -9.34 -18.84 18.78
N LEU A 36 -10.54 -19.41 18.68
CA LEU A 36 -11.02 -20.18 17.53
C LEU A 36 -11.58 -19.28 16.41
N THR A 37 -12.29 -18.22 16.79
CA THR A 37 -12.72 -17.08 15.96
C THR A 37 -11.73 -15.92 16.03
N GLY A 38 -10.66 -16.04 16.82
CA GLY A 38 -9.50 -15.13 16.87
C GLY A 38 -8.70 -15.01 15.58
N GLY A 39 -9.21 -15.53 14.47
CA GLY A 39 -8.83 -15.09 13.15
C GLY A 39 -9.45 -13.72 12.83
N THR A 40 -9.07 -12.68 13.57
CA THR A 40 -9.46 -11.29 13.28
C THR A 40 -8.22 -10.39 13.17
N GLY A 41 -7.46 -10.63 12.10
CA GLY A 41 -6.75 -9.60 11.34
C GLY A 41 -5.64 -8.82 12.06
N ALA A 42 -4.56 -9.48 12.47
CA ALA A 42 -3.31 -8.77 12.77
C ALA A 42 -2.90 -7.90 11.55
N PRO A 43 -2.26 -6.73 11.78
CA PRO A 43 -1.65 -5.97 10.69
C PRO A 43 -0.78 -6.89 9.84
N ARG A 44 -1.13 -7.01 8.57
CA ARG A 44 -0.46 -7.91 7.63
C ARG A 44 0.59 -7.20 6.80
N CYS A 45 0.84 -5.93 7.06
CA CYS A 45 1.90 -5.16 6.45
C CYS A 45 2.65 -4.36 7.52
N LYS A 46 3.95 -4.18 7.28
CA LYS A 46 4.85 -3.47 8.18
C LYS A 46 5.86 -2.67 7.39
N VAL A 47 6.11 -1.45 7.84
CA VAL A 47 7.24 -0.63 7.40
C VAL A 47 8.18 -0.41 8.57
N VAL A 48 9.48 -0.52 8.32
CA VAL A 48 10.54 -0.28 9.31
C VAL A 48 11.43 0.89 8.89
N SER A 49 12.04 1.56 9.86
CA SER A 49 13.01 2.62 9.59
C SER A 49 14.28 2.05 8.97
N GLY A 50 14.73 2.66 7.86
CA GLY A 50 16.03 2.33 7.24
C GLY A 50 17.24 2.78 8.07
N LYS A 51 17.03 3.44 9.22
CA LYS A 51 18.10 3.95 10.11
C LYS A 51 18.52 2.97 11.21
N GLY A 52 17.79 1.88 11.40
CA GLY A 52 18.08 0.90 12.46
C GLY A 52 17.74 1.37 13.88
N ASP A 53 16.87 2.37 14.01
CA ASP A 53 16.40 2.93 15.29
C ASP A 53 15.19 2.19 15.89
N GLY A 54 14.75 1.11 15.24
CA GLY A 54 13.61 0.30 15.67
C GLY A 54 12.24 0.92 15.40
N ALA A 55 12.16 2.13 14.83
CA ALA A 55 10.88 2.74 14.48
C ALA A 55 10.17 1.91 13.39
N SER A 56 8.89 1.63 13.60
CA SER A 56 8.08 0.86 12.66
C SER A 56 6.62 1.26 12.71
N TYR A 57 5.89 0.98 11.64
CA TYR A 57 4.46 1.19 11.54
C TYR A 57 3.80 -0.03 10.90
N GLU A 58 2.73 -0.51 11.53
CA GLU A 58 1.99 -1.70 11.16
C GLU A 58 0.59 -1.32 10.67
N PHE A 59 0.16 -1.91 9.56
CA PHE A 59 -1.06 -1.54 8.85
C PHE A 59 -1.66 -2.73 8.10
N THR A 60 -2.91 -2.59 7.67
CA THR A 60 -3.63 -3.62 6.92
C THR A 60 -3.23 -3.63 5.44
N PRO A 61 -3.47 -4.73 4.71
CA PRO A 61 -3.28 -4.75 3.26
C PRO A 61 -4.11 -3.69 2.51
N GLU A 62 -5.32 -3.39 2.99
CA GLU A 62 -6.15 -2.30 2.43
C GLU A 62 -5.43 -0.94 2.56
N GLN A 63 -4.91 -0.65 3.76
CA GLN A 63 -4.15 0.58 4.01
C GLN A 63 -2.86 0.62 3.17
N ALA A 64 -2.22 -0.53 2.93
CA ALA A 64 -1.04 -0.65 2.10
C ALA A 64 -1.30 -0.25 0.65
N VAL A 65 -2.36 -0.79 0.05
CA VAL A 65 -2.80 -0.45 -1.32
C VAL A 65 -3.09 1.04 -1.44
N ASN A 66 -3.84 1.60 -0.49
CA ASN A 66 -4.21 3.02 -0.51
C ASN A 66 -2.97 3.93 -0.32
N ALA A 67 -2.06 3.59 0.59
CA ALA A 67 -0.82 4.34 0.77
C ALA A 67 0.07 4.29 -0.48
N ALA A 68 0.17 3.11 -1.12
CA ALA A 68 0.92 2.92 -2.35
C ALA A 68 0.33 3.75 -3.50
N ALA A 69 -0.99 3.81 -3.63
CA ALA A 69 -1.67 4.67 -4.62
C ALA A 69 -1.39 6.16 -4.37
N ILE A 70 -1.50 6.64 -3.12
CA ILE A 70 -1.17 8.04 -2.76
C ILE A 70 0.28 8.39 -3.12
N SER A 71 1.22 7.47 -2.84
CA SER A 71 2.64 7.66 -3.17
C SER A 71 2.87 7.69 -4.68
N ALA A 72 2.34 6.70 -5.41
CA ALA A 72 2.49 6.56 -6.84
C ALA A 72 1.95 7.77 -7.62
N VAL A 73 0.79 8.30 -7.23
CA VAL A 73 0.23 9.51 -7.84
C VAL A 73 1.11 10.73 -7.56
N GLY A 74 1.65 10.85 -6.35
CA GLY A 74 2.52 11.96 -5.98
C GLY A 74 3.81 11.97 -6.80
N THR A 75 4.51 10.83 -6.86
CA THR A 75 5.78 10.70 -7.58
C THR A 75 5.59 10.82 -9.10
N SER A 76 4.51 10.25 -9.65
CA SER A 76 4.18 10.39 -11.08
C SER A 76 3.86 11.83 -11.49
N ARG A 77 3.47 12.68 -10.53
CA ARG A 77 3.28 14.13 -10.72
C ARG A 77 4.56 14.95 -10.45
N GLY A 78 5.70 14.29 -10.23
CA GLY A 78 6.97 14.94 -9.89
C GLY A 78 6.98 15.59 -8.51
N MET A 79 6.05 15.22 -7.63
CA MET A 79 6.00 15.78 -6.28
C MET A 79 7.15 15.24 -5.42
N PRO A 80 7.80 16.09 -4.61
CA PRO A 80 8.84 15.64 -3.71
C PRO A 80 8.26 14.74 -2.61
N GLU A 81 9.10 13.91 -1.98
CA GLU A 81 8.72 13.08 -0.82
C GLU A 81 7.94 13.84 0.23
N ARG A 82 8.35 15.08 0.54
CA ARG A 82 7.67 15.90 1.54
C ARG A 82 6.17 16.07 1.23
N ALA A 83 5.80 16.16 -0.05
CA ALA A 83 4.40 16.20 -0.45
C ALA A 83 3.69 14.87 -0.19
N VAL A 84 4.35 13.75 -0.49
CA VAL A 84 3.84 12.39 -0.21
C VAL A 84 3.66 12.20 1.31
N THR A 85 4.60 12.65 2.14
CA THR A 85 4.47 12.63 3.59
C THR A 85 3.25 13.43 4.06
N ILE A 86 3.03 14.63 3.52
CA ILE A 86 1.86 15.46 3.84
C ILE A 86 0.57 14.73 3.43
N ALA A 87 0.52 14.16 2.23
CA ALA A 87 -0.66 13.44 1.75
C ALA A 87 -0.97 12.20 2.59
N LEU A 88 0.03 11.38 2.90
CA LEU A 88 -0.14 10.18 3.74
C LEU A 88 -0.58 10.53 5.16
N ALA A 89 0.04 11.54 5.79
CA ALA A 89 -0.39 12.02 7.10
C ALA A 89 -1.81 12.60 7.07
N THR A 90 -2.20 13.25 5.98
CA THR A 90 -3.57 13.72 5.80
C THR A 90 -4.53 12.54 5.73
N ALA A 91 -4.30 11.56 4.85
CA ALA A 91 -5.17 10.39 4.72
C ALA A 91 -5.22 9.53 6.00
N LEU A 92 -4.11 9.44 6.74
CA LEU A 92 -4.09 8.81 8.08
C LEU A 92 -5.02 9.53 9.05
N GLN A 93 -5.01 10.86 9.06
CA GLN A 93 -5.87 11.65 9.93
C GLN A 93 -7.35 11.61 9.51
N GLU A 94 -7.62 11.66 8.21
CA GLU A 94 -8.98 11.78 7.68
C GLU A 94 -9.72 10.44 7.70
N SER A 95 -9.04 9.33 7.36
CA SER A 95 -9.70 8.02 7.25
C SER A 95 -8.89 6.85 7.79
N GLY A 96 -7.71 7.11 8.37
CA GLY A 96 -6.78 6.04 8.73
C GLY A 96 -6.31 5.25 7.51
N LEU A 97 -6.11 5.89 6.35
CA LEU A 97 -5.76 5.24 5.06
C LEU A 97 -6.82 4.25 4.53
N ARG A 98 -8.08 4.37 4.95
CA ARG A 98 -9.18 3.54 4.44
C ARG A 98 -10.07 4.32 3.48
N ASN A 99 -10.54 3.68 2.42
CA ASN A 99 -11.37 4.34 1.42
C ASN A 99 -12.85 4.23 1.81
N ILE A 100 -13.29 5.06 2.75
CA ILE A 100 -14.58 4.92 3.43
C ILE A 100 -15.73 5.66 2.72
N GLU A 101 -16.92 5.05 2.70
CA GLU A 101 -18.14 5.58 2.09
C GLU A 101 -18.97 6.49 3.03
N HIS A 102 -18.38 6.90 4.15
CA HIS A 102 -19.05 7.70 5.18
C HIS A 102 -18.09 8.73 5.78
N GLY A 103 -18.67 9.73 6.44
CA GLY A 103 -17.95 10.86 7.02
C GLY A 103 -18.91 11.92 7.57
N ASP A 104 -18.38 13.06 7.98
CA ASP A 104 -19.19 14.23 8.29
C ASP A 104 -19.88 14.75 7.02
N ARG A 105 -21.21 14.99 7.07
CA ARG A 105 -22.04 15.43 5.93
C ARG A 105 -21.93 14.46 4.74
N ASP A 106 -21.32 14.90 3.63
CA ASP A 106 -21.09 14.14 2.39
C ASP A 106 -19.58 13.89 2.16
N SER A 107 -18.76 13.92 3.21
CA SER A 107 -17.34 13.56 3.12
C SER A 107 -17.16 12.07 2.81
N LEU A 108 -16.26 11.78 1.88
CA LEU A 108 -16.01 10.42 1.37
C LEU A 108 -14.51 10.18 1.12
N GLY A 109 -14.14 8.91 1.07
CA GLY A 109 -12.86 8.42 0.61
C GLY A 109 -11.68 8.76 1.52
N LEU A 110 -10.47 8.60 0.96
CA LEU A 110 -9.19 8.68 1.68
C LEU A 110 -8.93 10.01 2.38
N PHE A 111 -9.37 11.10 1.77
CA PHE A 111 -9.11 12.47 2.25
C PHE A 111 -10.37 13.12 2.82
N GLN A 112 -11.45 12.36 3.02
CA GLN A 112 -12.74 12.90 3.47
C GLN A 112 -13.19 14.13 2.66
N GLN A 113 -13.03 14.03 1.34
CA GLN A 113 -13.37 15.08 0.39
C GLN A 113 -14.88 15.14 0.17
N ARG A 114 -15.40 16.34 -0.11
CA ARG A 114 -16.85 16.58 -0.23
C ARG A 114 -17.25 16.92 -1.65
N PRO A 115 -18.15 16.14 -2.30
CA PRO A 115 -18.73 16.51 -3.59
C PRO A 115 -19.36 17.90 -3.59
N SER A 116 -20.11 18.24 -2.54
CA SER A 116 -20.75 19.56 -2.40
C SER A 116 -19.78 20.75 -2.29
N GLN A 117 -18.50 20.51 -2.05
CA GLN A 117 -17.45 21.55 -2.05
C GLN A 117 -16.62 21.57 -3.34
N GLY A 118 -17.00 20.79 -4.36
CA GLY A 118 -16.35 20.80 -5.67
C GLY A 118 -15.09 19.95 -5.77
N TRP A 119 -14.85 19.01 -4.84
CA TRP A 119 -13.71 18.08 -4.92
C TRP A 119 -13.87 17.01 -6.01
N GLY A 120 -15.09 16.77 -6.48
CA GLY A 120 -15.41 15.78 -7.50
C GLY A 120 -16.76 15.13 -7.28
N THR A 121 -17.17 14.24 -8.17
CA THR A 121 -18.35 13.37 -7.94
C THR A 121 -18.05 12.30 -6.89
N THR A 122 -19.09 11.70 -6.28
CA THR A 122 -18.96 10.55 -5.37
C THR A 122 -18.08 9.46 -5.96
N LYS A 123 -18.31 9.08 -7.23
CA LYS A 123 -17.54 8.05 -7.92
C LYS A 123 -16.06 8.41 -8.04
N GLN A 124 -15.76 9.68 -8.32
CA GLN A 124 -14.39 10.16 -8.44
C GLN A 124 -13.68 10.20 -7.07
N ILE A 125 -14.33 10.69 -6.03
CA ILE A 125 -13.73 10.78 -4.68
C ILE A 125 -13.47 9.38 -4.09
N MET A 126 -14.31 8.39 -4.43
CA MET A 126 -14.09 6.99 -4.06
C MET A 126 -13.01 6.29 -4.89
N ASP A 127 -12.41 6.93 -5.90
CA ASP A 127 -11.22 6.44 -6.59
C ASP A 127 -9.97 7.01 -5.90
N PRO A 128 -9.14 6.17 -5.22
CA PRO A 128 -7.91 6.60 -4.55
C PRO A 128 -6.98 7.44 -5.43
N THR A 129 -6.88 7.11 -6.72
CA THR A 129 -5.98 7.76 -7.68
C THR A 129 -6.45 9.17 -7.98
N TYR A 130 -7.76 9.33 -8.23
CA TYR A 130 -8.38 10.63 -8.43
C TYR A 130 -8.28 11.50 -7.17
N ALA A 131 -8.67 10.95 -6.01
CA ALA A 131 -8.70 11.70 -4.75
C ALA A 131 -7.32 12.21 -4.36
N ALA A 132 -6.28 11.38 -4.52
CA ALA A 132 -4.89 11.78 -4.33
C ALA A 132 -4.45 12.84 -5.36
N GLY A 133 -4.84 12.67 -6.62
CA GLY A 133 -4.53 13.62 -7.69
C GLY A 133 -5.03 15.03 -7.40
N VAL A 134 -6.31 15.15 -7.04
CA VAL A 134 -6.92 16.45 -6.67
C VAL A 134 -6.29 17.00 -5.39
N PHE A 135 -5.97 16.17 -4.40
CA PHE A 135 -5.25 16.61 -3.21
C PHE A 135 -3.91 17.27 -3.56
N TYR A 136 -3.09 16.64 -4.42
CA TYR A 136 -1.81 17.20 -4.84
C TYR A 136 -1.97 18.49 -5.67
N GLU A 137 -3.01 18.59 -6.50
CA GLU A 137 -3.33 19.82 -7.23
C GLU A 137 -3.63 21.00 -6.30
N HIS A 138 -4.29 20.74 -5.17
CA HIS A 138 -4.52 21.75 -4.15
C HIS A 138 -3.26 22.04 -3.34
N LEU A 139 -2.49 21.01 -2.96
CA LEU A 139 -1.24 21.19 -2.23
C LEU A 139 -0.21 22.01 -3.00
N ALA A 140 -0.09 21.79 -4.32
CA ALA A 140 0.82 22.54 -5.19
C ALA A 140 0.50 24.05 -5.24
N LYS A 141 -0.76 24.43 -4.99
CA LYS A 141 -1.20 25.84 -4.93
C LYS A 141 -0.88 26.50 -3.59
N VAL A 142 -0.44 25.74 -2.57
CA VAL A 142 -0.06 26.28 -1.26
C VAL A 142 1.37 26.83 -1.32
N PRO A 143 1.58 28.16 -1.21
CA PRO A 143 2.91 28.74 -1.35
C PRO A 143 3.88 28.22 -0.28
N GLY A 144 5.01 27.68 -0.72
CA GLY A 144 6.08 27.20 0.15
C GLY A 144 5.70 26.02 1.02
N TYR A 145 4.67 25.22 0.66
CA TYR A 145 4.16 24.12 1.49
C TYR A 145 5.25 23.18 2.00
N SER A 146 6.30 22.93 1.21
CA SER A 146 7.40 22.03 1.55
C SER A 146 8.21 22.48 2.77
N ARG A 147 8.21 23.79 3.08
CA ARG A 147 8.90 24.38 4.23
C ARG A 147 7.98 24.62 5.43
N LEU A 148 6.68 24.37 5.28
CA LEU A 148 5.74 24.53 6.39
C LEU A 148 5.82 23.30 7.31
N PRO A 149 5.47 23.46 8.60
CA PRO A 149 5.10 22.33 9.43
C PRO A 149 4.03 21.48 8.71
N LEU A 150 4.13 20.15 8.77
CA LEU A 150 3.26 19.25 8.01
C LEU A 150 1.79 19.58 8.23
N THR A 151 1.44 19.76 9.51
CA THR A 151 0.08 20.05 9.94
C THR A 151 -0.46 21.36 9.35
N VAL A 152 0.42 22.35 9.12
CA VAL A 152 0.03 23.62 8.51
C VAL A 152 -0.20 23.46 7.02
N ALA A 153 0.65 22.70 6.32
CA ALA A 153 0.44 22.43 4.90
C ALA A 153 -0.84 21.61 4.67
N ALA A 154 -1.04 20.53 5.42
CA ALA A 154 -2.25 19.70 5.37
C ALA A 154 -3.51 20.53 5.67
N GLN A 155 -3.47 21.34 6.74
CA GLN A 155 -4.58 22.22 7.11
C GLN A 155 -4.90 23.26 6.03
N ARG A 156 -3.91 23.81 5.32
CA ARG A 156 -4.17 24.77 4.23
C ARG A 156 -4.91 24.14 3.05
N VAL A 157 -4.73 22.84 2.83
CA VAL A 157 -5.46 22.07 1.82
C VAL A 157 -6.86 21.72 2.32
N GLN A 158 -6.96 21.04 3.46
CA GLN A 158 -8.20 20.46 3.98
C GLN A 158 -9.14 21.46 4.65
N ARG A 159 -8.59 22.54 5.23
CA ARG A 159 -9.34 23.55 6.01
C ARG A 159 -10.21 22.93 7.11
N SER A 160 -9.67 21.95 7.83
CA SER A 160 -10.34 21.23 8.92
C SER A 160 -10.58 22.10 10.17
N GLY A 161 -11.51 21.69 11.05
CA GLY A 161 -11.72 22.31 12.35
C GLY A 161 -10.60 22.02 13.37
N TYR A 162 -9.66 21.12 13.08
CA TYR A 162 -8.63 20.65 14.01
C TYR A 162 -7.20 20.75 13.43
N PRO A 163 -6.62 21.97 13.33
CA PRO A 163 -5.36 22.20 12.61
C PRO A 163 -4.13 21.42 13.07
N GLN A 164 -4.11 20.95 14.32
CA GLN A 164 -2.97 20.23 14.93
C GLN A 164 -3.09 18.71 14.85
N ALA A 165 -4.24 18.18 14.40
CA ALA A 165 -4.51 16.75 14.44
C ALA A 165 -3.57 15.94 13.53
N TYR A 166 -3.07 16.54 12.44
CA TYR A 166 -2.18 15.87 11.49
C TYR A 166 -0.78 15.61 12.05
N ALA A 167 -0.28 16.43 12.98
CA ALA A 167 1.09 16.35 13.47
C ALA A 167 1.43 14.98 14.10
N LYS A 168 0.46 14.34 14.77
CA LYS A 168 0.66 13.02 15.40
C LYS A 168 0.96 11.91 14.39
N HIS A 169 0.58 12.09 13.12
CA HIS A 169 0.78 11.11 12.04
C HIS A 169 2.09 11.34 11.27
N GLU A 170 2.83 12.41 11.55
CA GLU A 170 4.07 12.73 10.83
C GLU A 170 5.14 11.62 10.93
N PRO A 171 5.36 10.95 12.08
CA PRO A 171 6.31 9.84 12.16
C PRO A 171 5.93 8.66 11.25
N ASP A 172 4.69 8.19 11.32
CA ASP A 172 4.20 7.05 10.53
C ASP A 172 4.19 7.37 9.03
N ALA A 173 3.72 8.56 8.66
CA ALA A 173 3.72 9.03 7.29
C ALA A 173 5.14 9.19 6.72
N THR A 174 6.13 9.51 7.56
CA THR A 174 7.53 9.58 7.16
C THR A 174 8.08 8.19 6.86
N LEU A 175 7.77 7.17 7.67
CA LEU A 175 8.18 5.79 7.39
C LEU A 175 7.55 5.29 6.09
N LEU A 176 6.25 5.49 5.91
CA LEU A 176 5.53 5.12 4.69
C LEU A 176 6.10 5.83 3.46
N ALA A 177 6.28 7.16 3.51
CA ALA A 177 6.85 7.92 2.40
C ALA A 177 8.28 7.49 2.07
N ALA A 178 9.11 7.21 3.08
CA ALA A 178 10.48 6.75 2.87
C ALA A 178 10.54 5.43 2.10
N ALA A 179 9.69 4.47 2.46
CA ALA A 179 9.60 3.19 1.77
C ALA A 179 8.95 3.32 0.39
N LEU A 180 7.74 3.90 0.31
CA LEU A 180 6.93 3.92 -0.91
C LEU A 180 7.47 4.85 -2.01
N THR A 181 8.32 5.82 -1.67
CA THR A 181 9.07 6.61 -2.66
C THR A 181 10.45 6.02 -2.96
N GLY A 182 10.77 4.84 -2.42
CA GLY A 182 11.96 4.05 -2.72
C GLY A 182 13.29 4.52 -2.11
N ARG A 183 13.27 5.48 -1.20
CA ARG A 183 14.48 6.03 -0.56
C ARG A 183 15.03 5.13 0.54
N ALA A 184 14.14 4.55 1.34
CA ALA A 184 14.47 3.48 2.25
C ALA A 184 14.24 2.17 1.51
N ALA A 185 15.32 1.49 1.15
CA ALA A 185 15.30 0.23 0.40
C ALA A 185 14.94 -0.95 1.31
N ALA A 186 14.15 -1.90 0.81
CA ALA A 186 13.84 -3.16 1.51
C ALA A 186 13.20 -2.98 2.90
N THR A 187 12.38 -1.94 3.08
CA THR A 187 11.80 -1.60 4.39
C THR A 187 10.30 -1.83 4.51
N LEU A 188 9.61 -2.19 3.42
CA LEU A 188 8.19 -2.54 3.45
C LEU A 188 8.00 -4.04 3.19
N THR A 189 7.20 -4.69 4.03
CA THR A 189 6.76 -6.07 3.86
C THR A 189 5.24 -6.17 4.02
N CYS A 190 4.67 -7.19 3.40
CA CYS A 190 3.31 -7.65 3.65
C CYS A 190 3.29 -9.17 3.76
N GLU A 191 2.24 -9.74 4.36
CA GLU A 191 2.04 -11.19 4.44
C GLU A 191 1.68 -11.76 3.07
N GLY A 192 1.09 -10.96 2.18
CA GLY A 192 0.76 -11.37 0.81
C GLY A 192 -0.18 -12.57 0.69
N ARG A 193 -0.84 -13.01 1.77
CA ARG A 193 -1.91 -14.01 1.67
C ARG A 193 -3.08 -13.42 0.88
N PRO A 194 -3.54 -14.11 -0.17
CA PRO A 194 -4.59 -13.62 -1.04
C PRO A 194 -5.94 -13.53 -0.32
N ASP A 195 -6.78 -12.60 -0.75
CA ASP A 195 -8.18 -12.54 -0.32
C ASP A 195 -8.99 -13.67 -0.97
N ALA A 196 -10.14 -14.02 -0.38
CA ALA A 196 -10.93 -15.20 -0.74
C ALA A 196 -11.50 -15.20 -2.18
N THR A 197 -11.39 -14.10 -2.90
CA THR A 197 -11.88 -13.91 -4.27
C THR A 197 -10.71 -13.60 -5.19
N PRO A 198 -10.32 -14.52 -6.09
CA PRO A 198 -9.16 -14.32 -6.95
C PRO A 198 -9.41 -13.25 -8.01
N VAL A 199 -8.78 -12.09 -7.86
CA VAL A 199 -8.57 -11.14 -8.95
C VAL A 199 -7.06 -10.99 -9.14
N GLY A 200 -6.43 -12.09 -9.55
CA GLY A 200 -4.98 -12.22 -9.62
C GLY A 200 -4.44 -12.19 -11.05
N GLY A 201 -3.14 -12.40 -11.16
CA GLY A 201 -2.46 -12.65 -12.44
C GLY A 201 -1.72 -11.45 -13.01
N ALA A 202 -0.80 -11.75 -13.93
CA ALA A 202 0.12 -10.77 -14.52
C ALA A 202 -0.60 -9.59 -15.20
N ASP A 203 -1.78 -9.81 -15.77
CA ASP A 203 -2.55 -8.75 -16.43
C ASP A 203 -3.22 -7.81 -15.42
N SER A 204 -3.70 -8.33 -14.28
CA SER A 204 -4.20 -7.52 -13.17
C SER A 204 -3.09 -6.64 -12.59
N VAL A 205 -1.87 -7.17 -12.47
CA VAL A 205 -0.69 -6.40 -12.05
C VAL A 205 -0.36 -5.31 -13.05
N ARG A 206 -0.34 -5.61 -14.36
CA ARG A 206 -0.11 -4.61 -15.41
C ARG A 206 -1.18 -3.51 -15.38
N ALA A 207 -2.45 -3.87 -15.23
CA ALA A 207 -3.54 -2.91 -15.16
C ALA A 207 -3.41 -2.00 -13.93
N ALA A 208 -3.04 -2.55 -12.77
CA ALA A 208 -2.81 -1.80 -11.54
C ALA A 208 -1.60 -0.86 -11.66
N LEU A 209 -0.50 -1.30 -12.27
CA LEU A 209 0.66 -0.44 -12.55
C LEU A 209 0.27 0.76 -13.43
N VAL A 210 -0.50 0.52 -14.49
CA VAL A 210 -0.96 1.59 -15.39
C VAL A 210 -1.92 2.55 -14.69
N ARG A 211 -2.80 2.04 -13.82
CA ARG A 211 -3.70 2.88 -13.03
C ARG A 211 -2.95 3.83 -12.11
N ASP A 212 -1.93 3.33 -11.39
CA ASP A 212 -1.28 4.09 -10.32
C ASP A 212 -0.10 4.94 -10.83
N PHE A 213 0.63 4.47 -11.84
CA PHE A 213 1.83 5.15 -12.39
C PHE A 213 1.66 5.68 -13.83
N GLY A 214 0.55 5.38 -14.51
CA GLY A 214 0.37 5.71 -15.92
C GLY A 214 0.97 4.66 -16.88
N ARG A 215 0.72 4.82 -18.19
CA ARG A 215 1.11 3.83 -19.21
C ARG A 215 2.63 3.73 -19.44
N GLU A 216 3.36 4.79 -19.11
CA GLU A 216 4.79 4.92 -19.35
C GLU A 216 5.60 3.88 -18.56
N VAL A 217 5.12 3.49 -17.36
CA VAL A 217 5.74 2.47 -16.50
C VAL A 217 5.88 1.11 -17.19
N LEU A 218 5.03 0.82 -18.19
CA LEU A 218 5.08 -0.43 -18.96
C LEU A 218 5.68 -0.24 -20.37
N GLN A 219 5.70 0.97 -20.93
CA GLN A 219 6.26 1.20 -22.27
C GLN A 219 7.79 1.16 -22.28
N GLU A 220 8.43 1.46 -21.15
CA GLU A 220 9.84 1.16 -20.97
C GLU A 220 10.12 -0.37 -21.04
N ALA A 221 9.10 -1.23 -20.84
CA ALA A 221 9.19 -2.70 -20.81
C ALA A 221 9.07 -3.40 -22.17
N GLY A 222 8.62 -2.67 -23.20
CA GLY A 222 8.24 -3.26 -24.49
C GLY A 222 9.16 -2.90 -25.67
N ALA A 223 10.25 -2.16 -25.45
CA ALA A 223 11.06 -1.61 -26.54
C ALA A 223 12.18 -2.52 -27.07
N ASP A 224 12.44 -3.69 -26.45
CA ASP A 224 13.52 -4.60 -26.84
C ASP A 224 13.05 -5.82 -27.65
N VAL A 225 12.15 -5.61 -28.60
CA VAL A 225 11.99 -6.55 -29.73
C VAL A 225 11.82 -5.77 -31.02
N SER A 226 12.70 -6.08 -31.98
CA SER A 226 12.78 -5.54 -33.35
C SER A 226 13.59 -4.26 -33.54
N ALA A 227 14.91 -4.43 -33.51
CA ALA A 227 15.81 -3.65 -34.37
C ALA A 227 16.65 -4.61 -35.22
N ASP A 228 16.07 -5.11 -36.31
CA ASP A 228 16.82 -5.50 -37.50
C ASP A 228 16.08 -4.93 -38.72
N GLY A 229 16.81 -4.16 -39.52
CA GLY A 229 16.28 -3.08 -40.33
C GLY A 229 15.74 -3.44 -41.71
N ALA A 230 14.94 -2.52 -42.26
CA ALA A 230 14.95 -2.13 -43.66
C ALA A 230 14.13 -0.85 -43.87
N SER A 231 14.74 0.15 -44.50
CA SER A 231 14.12 1.39 -44.98
C SER A 231 13.03 1.15 -46.03
N ALA A 232 11.92 1.89 -45.96
CA ALA A 232 11.25 2.48 -47.13
C ALA A 232 10.20 3.55 -46.71
N SER A 233 10.21 4.68 -47.41
CA SER A 233 9.22 5.77 -47.36
C SER A 233 7.91 5.43 -48.11
N PRO A 234 6.82 6.21 -47.96
CA PRO A 234 5.45 5.71 -48.06
C PRO A 234 4.81 5.93 -49.43
N SER A 235 3.98 4.98 -49.89
CA SER A 235 2.89 5.27 -50.83
C SER A 235 1.81 4.18 -50.85
N ALA A 236 0.57 4.66 -50.91
CA ALA A 236 -0.66 4.05 -51.43
C ALA A 236 -1.28 2.82 -50.72
N ALA A 237 -2.38 3.12 -50.04
CA ALA A 237 -3.64 2.39 -49.91
C ALA A 237 -3.77 1.00 -50.56
N ALA A 238 -4.11 0.00 -49.75
CA ALA A 238 -5.26 -0.91 -49.96
C ALA A 238 -5.43 -1.83 -48.72
N SER A 239 -6.69 -2.01 -48.34
CA SER A 239 -7.16 -2.81 -47.21
C SER A 239 -6.78 -4.29 -47.32
N ALA A 240 -6.10 -4.84 -46.31
CA ALA A 240 -6.24 -6.23 -45.84
C ALA A 240 -5.41 -6.44 -44.55
N SER A 241 -6.05 -7.04 -43.54
CA SER A 241 -5.48 -7.90 -42.49
C SER A 241 -4.16 -7.51 -41.79
N ALA A 242 -4.25 -7.13 -40.52
CA ALA A 242 -3.37 -7.65 -39.45
C ALA A 242 -3.90 -7.16 -38.09
N SER A 243 -4.62 -8.02 -37.36
CA SER A 243 -4.75 -7.86 -35.91
C SER A 243 -3.35 -7.89 -35.31
N PRO A 244 -2.95 -6.93 -34.45
CA PRO A 244 -1.74 -7.10 -33.67
C PRO A 244 -2.02 -8.17 -32.61
N SER A 245 -1.61 -9.42 -32.90
CA SER A 245 -1.45 -10.43 -31.88
C SER A 245 -0.30 -10.01 -30.95
N PRO A 246 -0.51 -9.91 -29.62
CA PRO A 246 0.59 -9.65 -28.70
C PRO A 246 1.42 -10.93 -28.60
N ALA A 247 2.63 -10.91 -29.15
CA ALA A 247 3.59 -11.99 -28.99
C ALA A 247 4.15 -11.95 -27.56
N GLY A 248 3.92 -13.03 -26.78
CA GLY A 248 4.92 -13.54 -25.85
C GLY A 248 4.58 -13.55 -24.35
N GLY A 249 3.72 -14.47 -23.92
CA GLY A 249 3.84 -15.11 -22.60
C GLY A 249 2.65 -14.93 -21.66
N GLY A 250 1.73 -15.90 -21.67
CA GLY A 250 0.84 -16.22 -20.53
C GLY A 250 1.64 -16.74 -19.33
N GLY A 251 2.60 -15.95 -18.87
CA GLY A 251 3.47 -16.24 -17.75
C GLY A 251 3.00 -15.47 -16.52
N ARG A 252 3.13 -16.11 -15.35
CA ARG A 252 2.87 -15.52 -14.02
C ARG A 252 3.82 -14.37 -13.64
N THR A 253 4.68 -13.91 -14.54
CA THR A 253 5.73 -12.95 -14.24
C THR A 253 5.49 -11.65 -15.01
N VAL A 254 5.56 -10.54 -14.29
CA VAL A 254 5.60 -9.17 -14.82
C VAL A 254 6.98 -8.61 -14.54
N THR A 255 7.65 -8.18 -15.60
CA THR A 255 8.92 -7.47 -15.51
C THR A 255 8.67 -6.00 -15.79
N VAL A 256 9.08 -5.13 -14.85
CA VAL A 256 8.93 -3.68 -14.96
C VAL A 256 10.34 -3.09 -15.00
N PRO A 257 10.79 -2.53 -16.13
CA PRO A 257 12.09 -1.88 -16.19
C PRO A 257 12.08 -0.59 -15.39
N VAL A 258 13.27 -0.21 -14.95
CA VAL A 258 13.51 0.95 -14.09
C VAL A 258 14.19 2.07 -14.88
N ARG A 259 14.01 2.13 -16.21
CA ARG A 259 14.80 2.99 -17.09
C ARG A 259 13.97 4.02 -17.86
N LYS A 260 13.89 5.25 -17.33
CA LYS A 260 14.39 6.49 -18.00
C LYS A 260 14.35 7.74 -17.11
N GLU A 261 15.12 8.74 -17.55
CA GLU A 261 15.29 10.13 -17.08
C GLU A 261 16.07 10.46 -15.80
N ALA A 262 16.51 9.49 -14.99
CA ALA A 262 17.45 9.81 -13.92
C ALA A 262 18.89 9.96 -14.47
N THR A 263 19.34 11.19 -14.68
CA THR A 263 20.74 11.55 -15.02
C THR A 263 21.77 11.13 -13.96
N SER A 264 21.34 10.45 -12.88
CA SER A 264 22.20 9.90 -11.82
C SER A 264 21.71 8.51 -11.37
N GLY A 265 22.65 7.60 -11.08
CA GLY A 265 22.36 6.23 -10.67
C GLY A 265 21.52 6.09 -9.38
N THR A 266 21.49 7.12 -8.54
CA THR A 266 20.66 7.18 -7.32
C THR A 266 19.17 7.23 -7.63
N GLY A 267 18.76 7.96 -8.67
CA GLY A 267 17.35 8.09 -9.06
C GLY A 267 16.76 6.80 -9.64
N VAL A 268 17.56 6.08 -10.44
CA VAL A 268 17.18 4.75 -10.98
C VAL A 268 16.92 3.78 -9.84
N ARG A 269 17.86 3.67 -8.89
CA ARG A 269 17.72 2.76 -7.76
C ARG A 269 16.48 3.09 -6.91
N GLN A 270 16.22 4.37 -6.70
CA GLN A 270 15.05 4.84 -5.95
C GLN A 270 13.75 4.41 -6.66
N ARG A 271 13.64 4.62 -7.98
CA ARG A 271 12.46 4.23 -8.76
C ARG A 271 12.16 2.72 -8.68
N GLY A 272 13.18 1.88 -8.72
CA GLY A 272 12.97 0.44 -8.64
C GLY A 272 12.51 0.00 -7.24
N TRP A 273 12.99 0.64 -6.18
CA TRP A 273 12.48 0.38 -4.82
C TRP A 273 11.06 0.87 -4.61
N GLU A 274 10.67 1.99 -5.23
CA GLU A 274 9.29 2.44 -5.26
C GLU A 274 8.37 1.40 -5.90
N LEU A 275 8.72 0.90 -7.09
CA LEU A 275 7.96 -0.13 -7.81
C LEU A 275 7.91 -1.45 -7.05
N ALA A 276 9.04 -1.87 -6.45
CA ALA A 276 9.10 -3.09 -5.64
C ALA A 276 8.22 -2.98 -4.38
N HIS A 277 8.28 -1.87 -3.65
CA HIS A 277 7.42 -1.68 -2.47
C HIS A 277 5.95 -1.50 -2.84
N TRP A 278 5.64 -0.86 -3.97
CA TRP A 278 4.28 -0.82 -4.50
C TRP A 278 3.75 -2.24 -4.77
N ALA A 279 4.56 -3.11 -5.36
CA ALA A 279 4.15 -4.50 -5.63
C ALA A 279 3.92 -5.28 -4.33
N VAL A 280 4.78 -5.11 -3.32
CA VAL A 280 4.57 -5.72 -2.00
C VAL A 280 3.32 -5.17 -1.31
N ALA A 281 3.06 -3.86 -1.37
CA ALA A 281 1.86 -3.27 -0.80
C ALA A 281 0.56 -3.78 -1.45
N ASN A 282 0.62 -4.12 -2.74
CA ASN A 282 -0.51 -4.68 -3.49
C ASN A 282 -0.59 -6.21 -3.46
N SER A 283 0.27 -6.88 -2.69
CA SER A 283 0.47 -8.33 -2.86
C SER A 283 -0.77 -9.16 -2.56
N SER A 284 -1.55 -8.80 -1.54
CA SER A 284 -2.80 -9.52 -1.21
C SER A 284 -3.88 -9.29 -2.25
N ALA A 285 -4.04 -8.05 -2.73
CA ALA A 285 -5.06 -7.69 -3.70
C ALA A 285 -4.78 -8.25 -5.11
N LEU A 286 -3.51 -8.40 -5.48
CA LEU A 286 -3.08 -8.83 -6.82
C LEU A 286 -2.51 -10.26 -6.85
N HIS A 287 -2.57 -10.98 -5.74
CA HIS A 287 -2.02 -12.34 -5.60
C HIS A 287 -0.53 -12.40 -5.99
N ILE A 288 0.28 -11.45 -5.51
CA ILE A 288 1.73 -11.44 -5.77
C ILE A 288 2.42 -12.34 -4.74
N GLU A 289 3.12 -13.35 -5.22
CA GLU A 289 3.85 -14.31 -4.38
C GLU A 289 5.30 -13.93 -4.15
N ARG A 290 5.91 -13.21 -5.11
CA ARG A 290 7.33 -12.87 -5.05
C ARG A 290 7.60 -11.54 -5.76
N VAL A 291 8.46 -10.73 -5.16
CA VAL A 291 9.00 -9.49 -5.75
C VAL A 291 10.51 -9.52 -5.62
N SER A 292 11.23 -9.23 -6.69
CA SER A 292 12.69 -9.16 -6.68
C SER A 292 13.21 -7.90 -7.34
N TYR A 293 14.19 -7.27 -6.71
CA TYR A 293 14.85 -6.05 -7.18
C TYR A 293 16.22 -5.86 -6.50
N ALA A 294 17.23 -5.43 -7.25
CA ALA A 294 18.55 -5.05 -6.77
C ALA A 294 19.21 -6.10 -5.83
N GLY A 295 19.16 -7.38 -6.23
CA GLY A 295 19.70 -8.51 -5.47
C GLY A 295 18.93 -8.87 -4.19
N ARG A 296 17.71 -8.33 -4.02
CA ARG A 296 16.82 -8.62 -2.90
C ARG A 296 15.55 -9.28 -3.41
N GLU A 297 15.02 -10.19 -2.60
CA GLU A 297 13.76 -10.89 -2.85
C GLU A 297 12.86 -10.84 -1.62
N TRP A 298 11.60 -10.50 -1.84
CA TRP A 298 10.50 -10.67 -0.90
C TRP A 298 9.57 -11.77 -1.40
N THR A 299 9.06 -12.57 -0.47
CA THR A 299 8.14 -13.68 -0.74
C THR A 299 6.95 -13.61 0.21
N ALA A 300 5.75 -13.80 -0.35
CA ALA A 300 4.51 -13.86 0.40
C ALA A 300 4.54 -14.98 1.46
N GLY A 301 3.80 -14.76 2.53
CA GLY A 301 3.72 -15.61 3.72
C GLY A 301 4.68 -15.20 4.85
N SER A 302 5.42 -14.10 4.71
CA SER A 302 6.37 -13.59 5.72
C SER A 302 6.04 -12.15 6.17
N THR A 303 6.05 -11.87 7.47
CA THR A 303 5.63 -10.55 8.03
C THR A 303 6.74 -9.76 8.75
N ASP A 304 7.98 -10.24 8.74
CA ASP A 304 9.05 -9.70 9.62
C ASP A 304 10.06 -8.78 8.92
N SER A 305 9.66 -8.18 7.80
CA SER A 305 10.52 -7.32 6.95
C SER A 305 11.68 -8.04 6.27
N GLU A 306 11.59 -9.36 6.12
CA GLU A 306 12.66 -10.18 5.56
C GLU A 306 12.74 -10.10 4.03
N TRP A 307 13.34 -9.02 3.53
CA TRP A 307 13.94 -9.02 2.20
C TRP A 307 15.24 -9.80 2.22
N ARG A 308 15.26 -10.97 1.58
CA ARG A 308 16.44 -11.84 1.54
C ARG A 308 17.36 -11.46 0.40
N THR A 309 18.66 -11.69 0.56
CA THR A 309 19.60 -11.60 -0.56
C THR A 309 19.33 -12.76 -1.51
N SER A 310 19.04 -12.48 -2.78
CA SER A 310 18.93 -13.52 -3.80
C SER A 310 20.32 -14.11 -4.08
N GLU A 311 20.48 -15.43 -4.14
CA GLU A 311 21.75 -16.14 -4.37
C GLU A 311 22.41 -15.90 -5.75
N ALA A 312 21.99 -14.88 -6.50
CA ALA A 312 22.53 -14.54 -7.81
C ALA A 312 23.98 -14.01 -7.69
N GLN A 313 24.89 -14.91 -8.04
CA GLN A 313 26.36 -14.81 -8.07
C GLN A 313 26.88 -13.66 -8.95
N GLY A 314 27.88 -12.91 -8.45
CA GLY A 314 28.76 -12.04 -9.24
C GLY A 314 28.26 -10.60 -9.50
N GLY A 315 29.20 -9.64 -9.57
CA GLY A 315 28.91 -8.20 -9.68
C GLY A 315 28.21 -7.75 -10.97
N SER A 316 28.17 -8.57 -12.02
CA SER A 316 27.43 -8.29 -13.27
C SER A 316 25.93 -8.57 -13.12
N ALA A 317 25.56 -9.70 -12.52
CA ALA A 317 24.17 -10.08 -12.24
C ALA A 317 23.50 -9.10 -11.25
N ALA A 318 24.27 -8.54 -10.32
CA ALA A 318 23.80 -7.50 -9.41
C ALA A 318 23.39 -6.19 -10.13
N ARG A 319 24.07 -5.84 -11.24
CA ARG A 319 23.72 -4.66 -12.04
C ARG A 319 22.50 -4.91 -12.92
N GLU A 320 22.39 -6.10 -13.51
CA GLU A 320 21.21 -6.51 -14.28
C GLU A 320 19.95 -6.59 -13.39
N SER A 321 20.08 -7.14 -12.18
CA SER A 321 18.96 -7.20 -11.21
C SER A 321 18.48 -5.84 -10.68
N ALA A 322 19.23 -4.76 -10.93
CA ALA A 322 18.83 -3.39 -10.61
C ALA A 322 18.19 -2.64 -11.79
N ALA A 323 18.16 -3.25 -12.99
CA ALA A 323 17.58 -2.66 -14.19
C ALA A 323 16.07 -2.93 -14.32
N GLU A 324 15.56 -3.96 -13.65
CA GLU A 324 14.16 -4.38 -13.68
C GLU A 324 13.66 -4.80 -12.30
N VAL A 325 12.39 -4.53 -12.01
CA VAL A 325 11.64 -5.15 -10.92
C VAL A 325 10.88 -6.34 -11.49
N ARG A 326 11.06 -7.51 -10.88
CA ARG A 326 10.36 -8.74 -11.29
C ARG A 326 9.32 -9.11 -10.26
N ILE A 327 8.08 -9.22 -10.71
CA ILE A 327 6.88 -9.50 -9.91
C ILE A 327 6.31 -10.84 -10.37
N VAL A 328 6.15 -11.80 -9.46
CA VAL A 328 5.57 -13.12 -9.75
C VAL A 328 4.23 -13.25 -9.04
N THR A 329 3.19 -13.54 -9.80
CA THR A 329 1.84 -13.80 -9.30
C THR A 329 1.61 -15.27 -9.01
N GLY A 330 0.73 -15.56 -8.06
CA GLY A 330 0.25 -16.91 -7.77
C GLY A 330 -0.61 -17.50 -8.88
N GLN A 331 -0.94 -18.77 -8.69
CA GLN A 331 -1.84 -19.55 -9.55
C GLN A 331 -3.31 -19.29 -9.21
#